data_AF-A0A4S3JDK5-F1
#
_entry.id   AF-A0A4S3JDK5-F1
#
_cell.length_a   1.000
_cell.length_b   1.000
_cell.length_c   1.000
_cell.angle_alpha   90.00
_cell.angle_beta   90.00
_cell.angle_gamma   90.00
#
_symmetry.space_group_name_H-M   'P 1'
#
loop_
_entity.id
_entity.type
_entity.pdbx_description
1 polymer ?
#
loop_
_entity_poly.entity_id
_entity_poly.type
_entity_poly.pdbx_seq_one_letter_code
_entity_poly.pdbx_strand_id
1 'polypeptide(L)'
;MDGFDEEAFKKFFPTSFGRQEKTANVNAQINVTKRAEISAASGKDLISAVVDTDTKPSDEKKKDDDSNESDGDSNDSDDDSDEEDEFPVSHELTLKTHDRSVTTLTVDPSGSRLITGSTDCTIKLHDFASMTPSTVRAFKSVDPSAKKQSAVQESHAVHYAAFNPLSPSYVMVVSATPQPRILDRDGETITEFVKGDMYLRDLHHTKGHISEVTSGDWSPTDENLCVTAGSDSTVRIWDANIGRSQKEVIMHKSKVAGSAGRSKMTAVRWASPKQGGPNVLIAAALDGSMMMWGGNGPFTRPSAEVRDAHTRDTWTSSVDISSDGRLVITKGGDNTIKLWDTRKFKQPITTAAHPSSSFRYPSSNIIFSPTSANILTGSETGHLHILNPATLKPELVTPVTPGSPLISVLWHEKLNQIITGSANAETHVLYNPNMSTKGAALVMSKAPKRRHIDDDPALTMDLSQGISGDSVVVGSNGVPHYSSSTWSARHPTIGLTASGRPRDPRRPHLPAQTPFAKSQPDERHIRENIPLSSMRDEDPREALLKYAEQAEKDPVFTKAWKETQPTTIYREISDDEEIEPEKKRAKR
;
A
#
# COMPACT_ATOMS: atom_id res chain seq x y z
N MET A 1 3.08 63.47 -15.43
CA MET A 1 3.62 62.37 -14.59
C MET A 1 2.55 61.31 -14.69
N ASP A 2 2.39 60.74 -15.89
CA ASP A 2 1.16 60.07 -16.32
C ASP A 2 1.54 58.65 -16.76
N GLY A 3 1.41 57.74 -15.81
CA GLY A 3 1.74 56.33 -15.99
C GLY A 3 1.28 55.46 -14.82
N PHE A 4 0.35 55.97 -14.01
CA PHE A 4 -0.26 55.20 -12.94
C PHE A 4 -1.58 54.63 -13.46
N ASP A 5 -1.51 53.39 -13.92
CA ASP A 5 -2.66 52.66 -14.45
C ASP A 5 -3.55 52.20 -13.27
N GLU A 6 -4.44 53.11 -12.87
CA GLU A 6 -5.24 53.02 -11.64
C GLU A 6 -6.17 51.79 -11.65
N GLU A 7 -6.54 51.29 -12.83
CA GLU A 7 -7.33 50.06 -13.00
C GLU A 7 -6.51 48.79 -12.73
N ALA A 8 -5.25 48.76 -13.14
CA ALA A 8 -4.33 47.67 -12.81
C ALA A 8 -4.04 47.65 -11.30
N PHE A 9 -3.94 48.83 -10.69
CA PHE A 9 -3.72 48.98 -9.25
C PHE A 9 -4.95 48.58 -8.43
N LYS A 10 -6.17 48.89 -8.88
CA LYS A 10 -7.44 48.44 -8.26
C LYS A 10 -7.65 46.94 -8.34
N LYS A 11 -7.19 46.26 -9.39
CA LYS A 11 -7.18 44.78 -9.49
C LYS A 11 -6.24 44.11 -8.49
N PHE A 12 -5.23 44.83 -7.99
CA PHE A 12 -4.29 44.32 -6.99
C PHE A 12 -4.85 44.32 -5.57
N PHE A 13 -5.88 45.14 -5.30
CA PHE A 13 -6.57 45.14 -4.00
C PHE A 13 -7.68 44.09 -3.98
N PRO A 14 -7.74 43.22 -2.96
CA PRO A 14 -8.84 42.29 -2.82
C PRO A 14 -10.14 43.08 -2.64
N THR A 15 -11.12 42.81 -3.50
CA THR A 15 -12.44 43.49 -3.54
C THR A 15 -13.29 43.26 -2.28
N SER A 16 -12.87 42.37 -1.39
CA SER A 16 -13.49 42.11 -0.09
C SER A 16 -12.44 41.61 0.90
N PHE A 17 -12.34 42.23 2.07
CA PHE A 17 -11.66 41.63 3.22
C PHE A 17 -12.60 40.63 3.90
N GLY A 18 -12.44 39.36 3.55
CA GLY A 18 -13.17 38.22 4.10
C GLY A 18 -12.60 36.92 3.54
N ARG A 19 -12.75 35.80 4.28
CA ARG A 19 -12.42 34.46 3.76
C ARG A 19 -13.33 34.19 2.56
N GLN A 20 -12.82 34.39 1.34
CA GLN A 20 -13.48 33.87 0.15
C GLN A 20 -13.36 32.34 0.19
N GLU A 21 -14.44 31.65 0.56
CA GLU A 21 -14.58 30.24 0.27
C GLU A 21 -14.71 30.10 -1.24
N LYS A 22 -13.58 29.90 -1.94
CA LYS A 22 -13.60 29.54 -3.35
C LYS A 22 -14.20 28.13 -3.45
N THR A 23 -15.49 28.06 -3.76
CA THR A 23 -16.15 26.82 -4.17
C THR A 23 -15.43 26.32 -5.43
N ALA A 24 -14.94 25.08 -5.40
CA ALA A 24 -14.30 24.50 -6.57
C ALA A 24 -15.36 24.27 -7.66
N ASN A 25 -15.06 24.66 -8.90
CA ASN A 25 -15.90 24.32 -10.05
C ASN A 25 -15.71 22.84 -10.37
N VAL A 26 -16.54 21.99 -9.76
CA VAL A 26 -16.49 20.52 -9.89
C VAL A 26 -16.54 20.09 -11.36
N ASN A 27 -17.41 20.69 -12.17
CA ASN A 27 -17.54 20.35 -13.58
C ASN A 27 -16.26 20.67 -14.38
N ALA A 28 -15.65 21.83 -14.14
CA ALA A 28 -14.40 22.19 -14.79
C ALA A 28 -13.28 21.21 -14.42
N GLN A 29 -13.26 20.76 -13.17
CA GLN A 29 -12.28 19.83 -12.64
C GLN A 29 -12.46 18.40 -13.19
N ILE A 30 -13.70 17.95 -13.33
CA ILE A 30 -14.04 16.69 -14.00
C ILE A 30 -13.65 16.76 -15.48
N ASN A 31 -13.94 17.87 -16.17
CA ASN A 31 -13.58 18.03 -17.58
C ASN A 31 -12.07 17.96 -17.84
N VAL A 32 -11.22 18.34 -16.88
CA VAL A 32 -9.75 18.14 -16.98
C VAL A 32 -9.38 16.65 -17.08
N THR A 33 -10.17 15.78 -16.48
CA THR A 33 -9.98 14.33 -16.53
C THR A 33 -10.70 13.65 -17.70
N LYS A 34 -11.47 14.40 -18.52
CA LYS A 34 -12.09 13.86 -19.72
C LYS A 34 -10.98 13.41 -20.66
N ARG A 35 -11.02 12.15 -21.08
CA ARG A 35 -10.07 11.62 -22.05
C ARG A 35 -10.37 12.25 -23.39
N ALA A 36 -9.33 12.58 -24.15
CA ALA A 36 -9.53 12.97 -25.54
C ALA A 36 -10.24 11.81 -26.23
N GLU A 37 -11.40 12.09 -26.83
CA GLU A 37 -12.14 11.11 -27.62
C GLU A 37 -11.21 10.65 -28.73
N ILE A 38 -10.70 9.44 -28.56
CA ILE A 38 -10.18 8.69 -29.68
C ILE A 38 -11.46 8.22 -30.31
N SER A 39 -11.86 8.90 -31.38
CA SER A 39 -12.93 8.45 -32.24
C SER A 39 -12.83 6.93 -32.31
N ALA A 40 -13.90 6.26 -31.90
CA ALA A 40 -14.04 4.85 -32.11
C ALA A 40 -14.00 4.66 -33.62
N ALA A 41 -12.78 4.52 -34.17
CA ALA A 41 -12.57 3.97 -35.48
C ALA A 41 -13.24 2.61 -35.38
N SER A 42 -14.44 2.55 -35.93
CA SER A 42 -15.23 1.33 -36.04
C SER A 42 -14.26 0.20 -36.36
N GLY A 43 -14.35 -0.91 -35.62
CA GLY A 43 -13.42 -2.04 -35.67
C GLY A 43 -13.37 -2.79 -37.01
N LYS A 44 -13.58 -2.12 -38.14
CA LYS A 44 -13.42 -2.63 -39.50
C LYS A 44 -12.06 -2.28 -40.13
N ASP A 45 -11.43 -1.15 -39.76
CA ASP A 45 -10.23 -0.68 -40.49
C ASP A 45 -8.88 -1.15 -39.93
N LEU A 46 -8.84 -1.77 -38.75
CA LEU A 46 -7.62 -2.38 -38.19
C LEU A 46 -7.45 -3.86 -38.55
N ILE A 47 -8.40 -4.45 -39.28
CA ILE A 47 -8.40 -5.89 -39.64
C ILE A 47 -7.68 -6.17 -40.97
N SER A 48 -7.43 -5.15 -41.81
CA SER A 48 -6.82 -5.34 -43.14
C SER A 48 -5.28 -5.34 -43.16
N ALA A 49 -4.60 -4.97 -42.08
CA ALA A 49 -3.14 -4.81 -42.09
C ALA A 49 -2.33 -6.07 -41.72
N VAL A 50 -2.98 -7.21 -41.43
CA VAL A 50 -2.29 -8.43 -40.94
C VAL A 50 -2.42 -9.64 -41.88
N VAL A 51 -3.09 -9.50 -43.02
CA VAL A 51 -3.20 -10.58 -44.01
C VAL A 51 -2.99 -9.99 -45.40
N ASP A 52 -1.74 -9.94 -45.87
CA ASP A 52 -1.37 -10.24 -47.26
C ASP A 52 0.15 -10.16 -47.45
N THR A 53 0.80 -11.31 -47.31
CA THR A 53 2.10 -11.59 -47.92
C THR A 53 1.92 -12.81 -48.83
N ASP A 54 1.67 -12.58 -50.13
CA ASP A 54 2.51 -13.07 -51.22
C ASP A 54 1.87 -12.94 -52.62
N THR A 55 2.74 -12.56 -53.57
CA THR A 55 2.73 -12.84 -55.03
C THR A 55 1.82 -12.09 -56.04
N LYS A 56 2.43 -11.06 -56.68
CA LYS A 56 2.58 -10.75 -58.15
C LYS A 56 1.32 -10.53 -59.05
N PRO A 57 1.43 -9.91 -60.26
CA PRO A 57 2.40 -8.94 -60.83
C PRO A 57 1.74 -7.73 -61.59
N SER A 58 2.58 -6.93 -62.24
CA SER A 58 2.40 -6.17 -63.51
C SER A 58 1.69 -4.80 -63.55
N ASP A 59 2.48 -3.87 -64.10
CA ASP A 59 2.17 -2.87 -65.13
C ASP A 59 1.53 -1.51 -64.79
N GLU A 60 2.45 -0.53 -64.86
CA GLU A 60 2.33 0.85 -65.30
C GLU A 60 1.03 1.26 -66.02
N LYS A 61 0.45 2.39 -65.57
CA LYS A 61 0.02 3.49 -66.46
C LYS A 61 -0.23 4.81 -65.72
N LYS A 62 0.59 5.80 -66.09
CA LYS A 62 0.35 7.24 -66.31
C LYS A 62 -0.83 7.95 -65.64
N LYS A 63 -0.51 8.87 -64.74
CA LYS A 63 -0.50 10.36 -64.88
C LYS A 63 -1.60 11.10 -65.68
N ASP A 64 -1.88 12.29 -65.14
CA ASP A 64 -2.50 13.51 -65.70
C ASP A 64 -4.04 13.59 -65.55
N ASP A 65 -4.71 14.70 -65.28
CA ASP A 65 -4.43 16.01 -64.66
C ASP A 65 -5.82 16.70 -64.54
N ASP A 66 -5.89 17.80 -63.79
CA ASP A 66 -6.80 18.95 -63.98
C ASP A 66 -8.30 18.93 -63.55
N SER A 67 -8.52 19.75 -62.50
CA SER A 67 -9.31 21.01 -62.53
C SER A 67 -10.77 21.08 -62.06
N ASN A 68 -11.00 22.21 -61.37
CA ASN A 68 -12.22 23.01 -61.16
C ASN A 68 -13.11 22.81 -59.92
N GLU A 69 -12.87 23.71 -58.96
CA GLU A 69 -13.75 24.80 -58.46
C GLU A 69 -15.22 24.56 -58.09
N SER A 70 -15.57 25.25 -56.99
CA SER A 70 -16.85 25.90 -56.65
C SER A 70 -17.73 25.24 -55.57
N ASP A 71 -17.69 25.91 -54.42
CA ASP A 71 -18.79 26.38 -53.58
C ASP A 71 -19.55 25.44 -52.64
N GLY A 72 -19.50 25.84 -51.36
CA GLY A 72 -20.69 26.06 -50.54
C GLY A 72 -21.41 24.81 -50.06
N ASP A 73 -21.15 24.42 -48.81
CA ASP A 73 -22.17 24.60 -47.77
C ASP A 73 -21.58 24.31 -46.39
N SER A 74 -21.61 25.35 -45.57
CA SER A 74 -21.44 25.28 -44.12
C SER A 74 -22.65 24.55 -43.52
N ASN A 75 -22.51 23.26 -43.26
CA ASN A 75 -23.38 22.57 -42.32
C ASN A 75 -22.57 22.33 -41.04
N ASP A 76 -22.67 23.34 -40.17
CA ASP A 76 -22.46 23.27 -38.74
C ASP A 76 -23.45 22.23 -38.21
N SER A 77 -23.00 20.98 -38.14
CA SER A 77 -23.73 19.89 -37.53
C SER A 77 -23.11 19.66 -36.17
N ASP A 78 -23.48 20.52 -35.21
CA ASP A 78 -23.46 20.19 -33.78
C ASP A 78 -24.48 19.07 -33.53
N ASP A 79 -24.21 17.89 -34.09
CA ASP A 79 -24.84 16.64 -33.67
C ASP A 79 -23.92 16.05 -32.59
N ASP A 80 -23.93 16.71 -31.43
CA ASP A 80 -23.56 16.08 -30.16
C ASP A 80 -24.56 14.93 -29.96
N SER A 81 -24.26 13.83 -30.64
CA SER A 81 -24.90 12.55 -30.40
C SER A 81 -24.56 12.17 -28.97
N ASP A 82 -25.55 12.31 -28.09
CA ASP A 82 -25.62 11.68 -26.78
C ASP A 82 -25.59 10.14 -26.95
N GLU A 83 -24.52 9.59 -27.55
CA GLU A 83 -24.18 8.18 -27.38
C GLU A 83 -23.80 8.02 -25.91
N GLU A 84 -24.78 7.65 -25.09
CA GLU A 84 -24.55 7.31 -23.69
C GLU A 84 -23.42 6.27 -23.61
N ASP A 85 -22.27 6.66 -23.05
CA ASP A 85 -21.11 5.79 -22.89
C ASP A 85 -21.53 4.45 -22.25
N GLU A 86 -21.42 3.34 -22.99
CA GLU A 86 -21.78 2.00 -22.49
C GLU A 86 -20.85 1.54 -21.34
N PHE A 87 -19.62 2.06 -21.31
CA PHE A 87 -18.56 1.65 -20.39
C PHE A 87 -17.99 2.84 -19.61
N PRO A 88 -17.53 2.65 -18.34
CA PRO A 88 -16.99 3.73 -17.52
C PRO A 88 -15.53 4.08 -17.92
N VAL A 89 -15.34 4.57 -19.16
CA VAL A 89 -14.01 4.82 -19.75
C VAL A 89 -13.82 6.24 -20.31
N SER A 90 -14.77 7.14 -20.07
CA SER A 90 -14.73 8.52 -20.59
C SER A 90 -13.73 9.42 -19.85
N HIS A 91 -13.52 9.19 -18.55
CA HIS A 91 -12.60 9.98 -17.72
C HIS A 91 -11.53 9.10 -17.08
N GLU A 92 -10.33 9.67 -16.87
CA GLU A 92 -9.23 8.98 -16.21
C GLU A 92 -8.63 9.78 -15.04
N LEU A 93 -8.36 9.08 -13.94
CA LEU A 93 -7.57 9.57 -12.82
C LEU A 93 -6.26 8.79 -12.76
N THR A 94 -5.14 9.50 -12.87
CA THR A 94 -3.80 8.89 -12.87
C THR A 94 -3.18 8.92 -11.48
N LEU A 95 -2.72 7.76 -11.00
CA LEU A 95 -2.08 7.55 -9.71
C LEU A 95 -0.64 7.06 -9.95
N LYS A 96 0.33 7.98 -9.98
CA LYS A 96 1.75 7.67 -10.16
C LYS A 96 2.44 7.51 -8.80
N THR A 97 2.23 6.36 -8.17
CA THR A 97 2.75 6.14 -6.82
C THR A 97 3.92 5.20 -6.74
N HIS A 98 4.05 4.20 -7.62
CA HIS A 98 5.14 3.23 -7.58
C HIS A 98 6.34 3.65 -8.45
N ASP A 99 7.49 3.02 -8.20
CA ASP A 99 8.70 3.23 -9.01
C ASP A 99 8.88 2.15 -10.09
N ARG A 100 8.20 1.01 -9.93
CA ARG A 100 8.23 -0.12 -10.86
C ARG A 100 6.82 -0.62 -11.18
N SER A 101 6.75 -1.51 -12.17
CA SER A 101 5.52 -2.11 -12.70
C SER A 101 4.54 -2.59 -11.63
N VAL A 102 3.28 -2.20 -11.76
CA VAL A 102 2.23 -2.58 -10.83
C VAL A 102 1.70 -3.98 -11.18
N THR A 103 1.90 -4.92 -10.27
CA THR A 103 1.62 -6.35 -10.48
C THR A 103 0.20 -6.72 -10.11
N THR A 104 -0.36 -6.10 -9.07
CA THR A 104 -1.66 -6.45 -8.49
C THR A 104 -2.41 -5.21 -8.00
N LEU A 105 -3.73 -5.28 -8.08
CA LEU A 105 -4.66 -4.24 -7.66
C LEU A 105 -5.84 -4.86 -6.94
N THR A 106 -6.26 -4.26 -5.83
CA THR A 106 -7.48 -4.68 -5.13
C THR A 106 -8.17 -3.50 -4.47
N VAL A 107 -9.50 -3.55 -4.45
CA VAL A 107 -10.36 -2.53 -3.82
C VAL A 107 -11.25 -3.23 -2.82
N ASP A 108 -11.46 -2.57 -1.68
CA ASP A 108 -12.39 -3.03 -0.66
C ASP A 108 -13.81 -3.15 -1.27
N PRO A 109 -14.59 -4.20 -0.98
CA PRO A 109 -16.02 -4.30 -1.31
C PRO A 109 -16.88 -3.03 -1.08
N SER A 110 -16.48 -2.11 -0.20
CA SER A 110 -17.14 -0.81 -0.01
C SER A 110 -16.77 0.26 -1.05
N GLY A 111 -15.64 0.11 -1.74
CA GLY A 111 -15.09 1.07 -2.69
C GLY A 111 -14.33 2.24 -2.06
N SER A 112 -13.95 2.16 -0.78
CA SER A 112 -13.26 3.26 -0.08
C SER A 112 -11.74 3.21 -0.19
N ARG A 113 -11.15 2.02 -0.08
CA ARG A 113 -9.69 1.81 -0.12
C ARG A 113 -9.26 1.03 -1.35
N LEU A 114 -8.14 1.47 -1.91
CA LEU A 114 -7.43 0.82 -3.01
C LEU A 114 -6.06 0.39 -2.49
N ILE A 115 -5.63 -0.80 -2.87
CA ILE A 115 -4.31 -1.34 -2.60
C ILE A 115 -3.65 -1.66 -3.93
N THR A 116 -2.43 -1.14 -4.10
CA THR A 116 -1.60 -1.40 -5.28
C THR A 116 -0.32 -2.11 -4.84
N GLY A 117 0.01 -3.21 -5.50
CA GLY A 117 1.26 -3.94 -5.27
C GLY A 117 2.16 -3.88 -6.50
N SER A 118 3.47 -3.82 -6.28
CA SER A 118 4.45 -3.65 -7.37
C SER A 118 5.65 -4.60 -7.25
N THR A 119 6.41 -4.69 -8.33
CA THR A 119 7.73 -5.34 -8.36
C THR A 119 8.78 -4.55 -7.56
N ASP A 120 8.48 -3.33 -7.11
CA ASP A 120 9.32 -2.58 -6.16
C ASP A 120 9.30 -3.16 -4.72
N CYS A 121 8.67 -4.32 -4.53
CA CYS A 121 8.53 -5.02 -3.25
C CYS A 121 7.65 -4.29 -2.22
N THR A 122 6.93 -3.25 -2.63
CA THR A 122 6.05 -2.50 -1.75
C THR A 122 4.59 -2.65 -2.13
N ILE A 123 3.74 -2.51 -1.12
CA ILE A 123 2.30 -2.30 -1.26
C ILE A 123 1.99 -0.88 -0.82
N LYS A 124 1.25 -0.16 -1.66
CA LYS A 124 0.79 1.19 -1.38
C LYS A 124 -0.71 1.17 -1.12
N LEU A 125 -1.10 1.79 0.00
CA LEU A 125 -2.48 1.88 0.45
C LEU A 125 -2.99 3.29 0.11
N HIS A 126 -4.11 3.34 -0.59
CA HIS A 126 -4.78 4.57 -1.02
C HIS A 126 -6.19 4.62 -0.43
N ASP A 127 -6.60 5.81 -0.02
CA ASP A 127 -7.95 6.06 0.46
C ASP A 127 -8.56 7.20 -0.37
N PHE A 128 -9.61 6.88 -1.12
CA PHE A 128 -10.33 7.85 -1.96
C PHE A 128 -10.94 8.98 -1.13
N ALA A 129 -11.28 8.73 0.14
CA ALA A 129 -11.79 9.75 1.05
C ALA A 129 -10.70 10.74 1.52
N SER A 130 -9.43 10.33 1.56
CA SER A 130 -8.31 11.23 1.91
C SER A 130 -7.72 11.97 0.70
N MET A 131 -7.82 11.38 -0.49
CA MET A 131 -7.24 11.95 -1.71
C MET A 131 -8.00 13.20 -2.15
N THR A 132 -7.25 14.17 -2.68
CA THR A 132 -7.78 15.35 -3.37
C THR A 132 -7.13 15.46 -4.73
N PRO A 133 -7.71 16.21 -5.69
CA PRO A 133 -7.20 16.20 -7.06
C PRO A 133 -5.78 16.79 -7.19
N SER A 134 -5.35 17.64 -6.26
CA SER A 134 -3.97 18.14 -6.19
C SER A 134 -3.03 17.23 -5.38
N THR A 135 -3.56 16.29 -4.60
CA THR A 135 -2.78 15.42 -3.70
C THR A 135 -3.19 13.96 -3.88
N VAL A 136 -2.72 13.38 -4.96
CA VAL A 136 -2.92 11.98 -5.30
C VAL A 136 -1.72 11.17 -4.81
N ARG A 137 -1.82 10.58 -3.61
CA ARG A 137 -0.75 9.80 -3.00
C ARG A 137 -1.29 8.64 -2.18
N ALA A 138 -0.43 7.65 -1.97
CA ALA A 138 -0.67 6.63 -0.95
C ALA A 138 -0.54 7.24 0.45
N PHE A 139 -1.41 6.85 1.37
CA PHE A 139 -1.31 7.30 2.77
C PHE A 139 -0.29 6.47 3.55
N LYS A 140 -0.02 5.24 3.12
CA LYS A 140 0.98 4.34 3.70
C LYS A 140 1.62 3.47 2.62
N SER A 141 2.93 3.29 2.73
CA SER A 141 3.71 2.33 1.95
C SER A 141 4.22 1.27 2.91
N VAL A 142 3.99 0.01 2.59
CA VAL A 142 4.34 -1.13 3.43
C VAL A 142 5.15 -2.12 2.61
N ASP A 143 6.26 -2.60 3.17
CA ASP A 143 6.91 -3.81 2.69
C ASP A 143 6.28 -5.01 3.41
N PRO A 144 5.56 -5.90 2.69
CA PRO A 144 4.91 -7.05 3.31
C PRO A 144 5.89 -8.05 3.91
N SER A 145 7.15 -8.12 3.44
CA SER A 145 8.14 -9.07 3.97
C SER A 145 8.77 -8.59 5.28
N ALA A 146 8.66 -7.29 5.58
CA ALA A 146 9.30 -6.66 6.73
C ALA A 146 8.77 -7.17 8.08
N LYS A 147 9.63 -7.81 8.87
CA LYS A 147 9.43 -8.17 10.29
C LYS A 147 10.21 -7.20 11.18
N LYS A 148 9.58 -6.08 11.57
CA LYS A 148 10.13 -4.97 12.38
C LYS A 148 11.20 -4.11 11.68
N GLN A 149 11.13 -2.80 11.94
CA GLN A 149 11.86 -1.72 11.25
C GLN A 149 13.40 -1.73 11.38
N SER A 150 14.01 -2.70 12.08
CA SER A 150 15.42 -2.61 12.51
C SER A 150 16.36 -3.70 11.95
N ALA A 151 15.88 -4.61 11.13
CA ALA A 151 16.71 -5.65 10.52
C ALA A 151 16.85 -5.43 9.01
N VAL A 152 18.06 -5.56 8.49
CA VAL A 152 18.32 -5.66 7.05
C VAL A 152 17.62 -6.93 6.58
N GLN A 153 16.55 -6.77 5.80
CA GLN A 153 15.70 -7.87 5.35
C GLN A 153 15.60 -7.88 3.84
N GLU A 154 15.41 -9.09 3.32
CA GLU A 154 15.21 -9.33 1.90
C GLU A 154 13.79 -8.91 1.53
N SER A 155 13.68 -7.87 0.71
CA SER A 155 12.44 -7.41 0.12
C SER A 155 12.12 -8.27 -1.10
N HIS A 156 10.88 -8.73 -1.20
CA HIS A 156 10.44 -9.61 -2.29
C HIS A 156 9.31 -8.97 -3.08
N ALA A 157 9.31 -9.18 -4.40
CA ALA A 157 8.26 -8.68 -5.28
C ALA A 157 6.89 -9.22 -4.87
N VAL A 158 5.86 -8.37 -4.99
CA VAL A 158 4.47 -8.76 -4.69
C VAL A 158 3.86 -9.38 -5.95
N HIS A 159 3.34 -10.59 -5.84
CA HIS A 159 2.66 -11.27 -6.94
C HIS A 159 1.16 -11.00 -6.93
N TYR A 160 0.54 -11.04 -5.75
CA TYR A 160 -0.91 -10.92 -5.62
C TYR A 160 -1.29 -10.31 -4.27
N ALA A 161 -2.32 -9.47 -4.27
CA ALA A 161 -2.93 -8.93 -3.07
C ALA A 161 -4.44 -8.80 -3.26
N ALA A 162 -5.23 -9.24 -2.27
CA ALA A 162 -6.69 -9.15 -2.32
C ALA A 162 -7.31 -8.90 -0.95
N PHE A 163 -8.23 -7.94 -0.90
CA PHE A 163 -9.17 -7.82 0.21
C PHE A 163 -10.02 -9.09 0.32
N ASN A 164 -10.29 -9.48 1.56
CA ASN A 164 -11.29 -10.50 1.81
C ASN A 164 -12.68 -9.95 1.42
N PRO A 165 -13.43 -10.64 0.54
CA PRO A 165 -14.72 -10.17 0.05
C PRO A 165 -15.81 -10.14 1.13
N LEU A 166 -15.68 -10.96 2.18
CA LEU A 166 -16.64 -11.05 3.29
C LEU A 166 -16.28 -10.10 4.43
N SER A 167 -14.99 -10.01 4.77
CA SER A 167 -14.49 -9.20 5.89
C SER A 167 -13.32 -8.30 5.45
N PRO A 168 -13.57 -7.05 5.03
CA PRO A 168 -12.57 -6.19 4.38
C PRO A 168 -11.46 -5.67 5.31
N SER A 169 -11.45 -6.10 6.57
CA SER A 169 -10.34 -5.87 7.51
C SER A 169 -9.11 -6.70 7.15
N TYR A 170 -9.30 -7.86 6.53
CA TYR A 170 -8.19 -8.76 6.17
C TYR A 170 -7.80 -8.60 4.70
N VAL A 171 -6.51 -8.49 4.46
CA VAL A 171 -5.91 -8.42 3.13
C VAL A 171 -4.91 -9.56 3.00
N MET A 172 -5.13 -10.47 2.07
CA MET A 172 -4.14 -11.49 1.76
C MET A 172 -3.09 -10.89 0.83
N VAL A 173 -1.83 -11.16 1.15
CA VAL A 173 -0.68 -10.76 0.36
C VAL A 173 0.20 -11.95 0.07
N VAL A 174 0.47 -12.13 -1.21
CA VAL A 174 1.35 -13.15 -1.76
C VAL A 174 2.55 -12.43 -2.40
N SER A 175 3.71 -12.59 -1.79
CA SER A 175 4.99 -12.17 -2.35
C SER A 175 5.75 -13.35 -2.94
N ALA A 176 6.89 -13.09 -3.59
CA ALA A 176 7.83 -14.10 -4.09
C ALA A 176 8.54 -14.87 -2.95
N THR A 177 7.75 -15.37 -1.99
CA THR A 177 8.18 -16.11 -0.81
C THR A 177 7.27 -17.33 -0.61
N PRO A 178 7.73 -18.38 0.09
CA PRO A 178 6.90 -19.53 0.44
C PRO A 178 5.88 -19.24 1.55
N GLN A 179 5.85 -18.02 2.09
CA GLN A 179 5.04 -17.66 3.25
C GLN A 179 4.05 -16.56 2.89
N PRO A 180 2.83 -16.92 2.47
CA PRO A 180 1.78 -15.93 2.31
C PRO A 180 1.50 -15.24 3.65
N ARG A 181 1.03 -14.00 3.60
CA ARG A 181 0.75 -13.19 4.80
C ARG A 181 -0.65 -12.61 4.70
N ILE A 182 -1.28 -12.42 5.85
CA ILE A 182 -2.51 -11.66 5.99
C ILE A 182 -2.16 -10.37 6.71
N LEU A 183 -2.43 -9.26 6.04
CA LEU A 183 -2.30 -7.92 6.58
C LEU A 183 -3.66 -7.41 7.03
N ASP A 184 -3.65 -6.49 7.98
CA ASP A 184 -4.79 -5.65 8.30
C ASP A 184 -5.04 -4.66 7.15
N ARG A 185 -6.21 -4.04 7.17
CA ARG A 185 -6.62 -2.94 6.30
C ARG A 185 -5.62 -1.77 6.32
N ASP A 186 -4.92 -1.58 7.44
CA ASP A 186 -3.88 -0.57 7.64
C ASP A 186 -2.46 -1.07 7.31
N GLY A 187 -2.32 -2.30 6.80
CA GLY A 187 -1.05 -2.87 6.34
C GLY A 187 -0.14 -3.39 7.45
N GLU A 188 -0.68 -3.74 8.63
CA GLU A 188 0.07 -4.45 9.67
C GLU A 188 -0.08 -5.97 9.50
N THR A 189 0.99 -6.74 9.70
CA THR A 189 0.91 -8.20 9.56
C THR A 189 0.15 -8.81 10.72
N ILE A 190 -0.99 -9.43 10.43
CA ILE A 190 -1.81 -10.15 11.42
C ILE A 190 -1.33 -11.58 11.53
N THR A 191 -1.28 -12.29 10.40
CA THR A 191 -0.81 -13.67 10.35
C THR A 191 0.20 -13.89 9.24
N GLU A 192 1.20 -14.70 9.54
CA GLU A 192 2.20 -15.17 8.59
C GLU A 192 2.11 -16.70 8.58
N PHE A 193 1.90 -17.27 7.40
CA PHE A 193 1.81 -18.70 7.26
C PHE A 193 3.19 -19.35 7.37
N VAL A 194 3.24 -20.52 7.99
CA VAL A 194 4.49 -21.25 8.21
C VAL A 194 5.12 -21.68 6.88
N LYS A 195 6.45 -21.63 6.81
CA LYS A 195 7.21 -22.20 5.70
C LYS A 195 7.23 -23.74 5.79
N GLY A 196 7.10 -24.41 4.66
CA GLY A 196 7.26 -25.85 4.56
C GLY A 196 8.72 -26.30 4.71
N ASP A 197 8.91 -27.52 5.20
CA ASP A 197 10.23 -28.14 5.21
C ASP A 197 10.65 -28.54 3.79
N MET A 198 11.75 -27.95 3.32
CA MET A 198 12.29 -28.15 1.97
C MET A 198 12.85 -29.55 1.72
N TYR A 199 13.15 -30.29 2.78
CA TYR A 199 13.80 -31.60 2.68
C TYR A 199 12.80 -32.76 2.65
N LEU A 200 11.52 -32.50 2.93
CA LEU A 200 10.46 -33.49 2.83
C LEU A 200 10.07 -33.72 1.37
N ARG A 201 10.12 -34.98 0.93
CA ARG A 201 9.78 -35.36 -0.45
C ARG A 201 8.27 -35.39 -0.70
N ASP A 202 7.50 -35.80 0.30
CA ASP A 202 6.04 -35.86 0.24
C ASP A 202 5.45 -34.55 0.79
N LEU A 203 4.72 -33.84 -0.07
CA LEU A 203 4.22 -32.50 0.23
C LEU A 203 3.03 -32.54 1.21
N HIS A 204 2.29 -33.66 1.31
CA HIS A 204 1.21 -33.78 2.31
C HIS A 204 1.70 -33.62 3.75
N HIS A 205 2.95 -34.03 4.02
CA HIS A 205 3.54 -33.99 5.35
C HIS A 205 4.19 -32.65 5.69
N THR A 206 4.20 -31.70 4.74
CA THR A 206 4.79 -30.38 4.94
C THR A 206 3.73 -29.40 5.45
N LYS A 207 4.08 -28.57 6.43
CA LYS A 207 3.15 -27.62 7.08
C LYS A 207 2.90 -26.31 6.32
N GLY A 208 3.62 -26.09 5.22
CA GLY A 208 3.42 -24.93 4.37
C GLY A 208 4.14 -25.06 3.04
N HIS A 209 4.07 -24.02 2.22
CA HIS A 209 4.69 -24.05 0.90
C HIS A 209 6.22 -24.18 1.03
N ILE A 210 6.80 -24.96 0.13
CA ILE A 210 8.25 -25.20 0.09
C ILE A 210 8.96 -24.19 -0.82
N SER A 211 8.26 -23.72 -1.85
CA SER A 211 8.72 -22.77 -2.85
C SER A 211 7.82 -21.54 -2.88
N GLU A 212 8.15 -20.55 -3.71
CA GLU A 212 7.38 -19.32 -3.86
C GLU A 212 5.90 -19.59 -4.15
N VAL A 213 5.04 -18.74 -3.60
CA VAL A 213 3.61 -18.74 -3.86
C VAL A 213 3.33 -17.81 -5.04
N THR A 214 2.61 -18.30 -6.04
CA THR A 214 2.37 -17.60 -7.30
C THR A 214 1.07 -16.83 -7.30
N SER A 215 0.04 -17.38 -6.67
CA SER A 215 -1.31 -16.81 -6.61
C SER A 215 -2.08 -17.27 -5.37
N GLY A 216 -3.17 -16.59 -5.07
CA GLY A 216 -4.09 -17.00 -4.02
C GLY A 216 -5.48 -16.42 -4.25
N ASP A 217 -6.46 -16.91 -3.49
CA ASP A 217 -7.80 -16.34 -3.44
C ASP A 217 -8.43 -16.53 -2.05
N TRP A 218 -9.45 -15.74 -1.74
CA TRP A 218 -10.25 -15.94 -0.53
C TRP A 218 -11.37 -16.93 -0.79
N SER A 219 -11.81 -17.64 0.25
CA SER A 219 -13.04 -18.40 0.15
C SER A 219 -14.23 -17.44 0.02
N PRO A 220 -15.15 -17.66 -0.93
CA PRO A 220 -16.31 -16.80 -1.12
C PRO A 220 -17.39 -17.01 -0.06
N THR A 221 -17.30 -18.07 0.76
CA THR A 221 -18.32 -18.45 1.74
C THR A 221 -17.85 -18.42 3.18
N ASP A 222 -16.56 -18.62 3.43
CA ASP A 222 -15.99 -18.60 4.78
C ASP A 222 -14.91 -17.52 4.85
N GLU A 223 -15.12 -16.52 5.69
CA GLU A 223 -14.19 -15.39 5.84
C GLU A 223 -12.81 -15.82 6.35
N ASN A 224 -12.73 -16.97 7.02
CA ASN A 224 -11.48 -17.44 7.61
C ASN A 224 -10.67 -18.31 6.65
N LEU A 225 -11.22 -18.73 5.51
CA LEU A 225 -10.51 -19.62 4.60
C LEU A 225 -9.91 -18.86 3.42
N CYS A 226 -8.66 -19.18 3.10
CA CYS A 226 -8.03 -18.74 1.87
C CYS A 226 -7.29 -19.90 1.20
N VAL A 227 -7.05 -19.76 -0.10
CA VAL A 227 -6.32 -20.73 -0.92
C VAL A 227 -5.10 -20.08 -1.52
N THR A 228 -3.99 -20.81 -1.57
CA THR A 228 -2.76 -20.36 -2.22
C THR A 228 -2.20 -21.44 -3.13
N ALA A 229 -1.60 -21.04 -4.24
CA ALA A 229 -0.97 -21.92 -5.21
C ALA A 229 0.53 -21.59 -5.28
N GLY A 230 1.36 -22.63 -5.37
CA GLY A 230 2.81 -22.47 -5.33
C GLY A 230 3.55 -23.14 -6.48
N SER A 231 4.79 -22.69 -6.68
CA SER A 231 5.79 -23.33 -7.55
C SER A 231 6.18 -24.74 -7.07
N ASP A 232 5.74 -25.15 -5.87
CA ASP A 232 5.96 -26.48 -5.29
C ASP A 232 4.94 -27.55 -5.74
N SER A 233 4.14 -27.27 -6.76
CA SER A 233 3.08 -28.16 -7.29
C SER A 233 1.90 -28.37 -6.34
N THR A 234 1.75 -27.53 -5.32
CA THR A 234 0.63 -27.63 -4.37
C THR A 234 -0.29 -26.44 -4.45
N VAL A 235 -1.57 -26.72 -4.22
CA VAL A 235 -2.58 -25.74 -3.83
C VAL A 235 -2.93 -26.05 -2.37
N ARG A 236 -2.84 -25.04 -1.50
CA ARG A 236 -3.06 -25.20 -0.06
C ARG A 236 -4.21 -24.35 0.39
N ILE A 237 -5.04 -24.92 1.25
CA ILE A 237 -6.13 -24.21 1.92
C ILE A 237 -5.69 -23.92 3.34
N TRP A 238 -5.81 -22.67 3.73
CA TRP A 238 -5.39 -22.16 5.01
C TRP A 238 -6.58 -21.63 5.80
N ASP A 239 -6.44 -21.67 7.11
CA ASP A 239 -7.27 -20.89 8.02
C ASP A 239 -6.49 -19.63 8.40
N ALA A 240 -7.07 -18.47 8.11
CA ALA A 240 -6.51 -17.15 8.35
C ALA A 240 -6.12 -16.92 9.82
N ASN A 241 -6.80 -17.60 10.75
CA ASN A 241 -6.53 -17.52 12.19
C ASN A 241 -5.40 -18.45 12.64
N ILE A 242 -5.04 -19.46 11.83
CA ILE A 242 -4.07 -20.50 12.17
C ILE A 242 -2.89 -20.46 11.21
N GLY A 243 -1.90 -19.61 11.52
CA GLY A 243 -0.68 -19.48 10.70
C GLY A 243 0.30 -20.66 10.76
N ARG A 244 0.15 -21.62 11.69
CA ARG A 244 1.17 -22.64 11.97
C ARG A 244 1.05 -23.92 11.13
N SER A 245 -0.03 -24.09 10.37
CA SER A 245 -0.28 -25.27 9.54
C SER A 245 -1.39 -24.97 8.53
N GLN A 246 -1.33 -25.59 7.35
CA GLN A 246 -2.47 -25.60 6.44
C GLN A 246 -3.62 -26.47 6.96
N LYS A 247 -4.84 -26.16 6.52
CA LYS A 247 -6.03 -26.98 6.75
C LYS A 247 -6.05 -28.20 5.83
N GLU A 248 -5.82 -27.98 4.54
CA GLU A 248 -5.78 -29.04 3.52
C GLU A 248 -4.67 -28.80 2.48
N VAL A 249 -4.15 -29.88 1.91
CA VAL A 249 -3.15 -29.87 0.82
C VAL A 249 -3.72 -30.57 -0.39
N ILE A 250 -3.73 -29.88 -1.52
CA ILE A 250 -4.07 -30.43 -2.83
C ILE A 250 -2.76 -30.53 -3.62
N MET A 251 -2.34 -31.75 -3.92
CA MET A 251 -1.14 -31.97 -4.73
C MET A 251 -1.52 -32.19 -6.18
N HIS A 252 -0.99 -31.35 -7.07
CA HIS A 252 -1.04 -31.61 -8.49
C HIS A 252 0.02 -32.63 -8.88
N LYS A 253 -0.40 -33.70 -9.56
CA LYS A 253 0.51 -34.72 -10.09
C LYS A 253 0.54 -34.62 -11.60
N SER A 254 1.59 -33.99 -12.11
CA SER A 254 1.76 -33.86 -13.56
C SER A 254 1.89 -35.23 -14.21
N LYS A 255 1.23 -35.42 -15.36
CA LYS A 255 1.33 -36.65 -16.16
C LYS A 255 2.29 -36.52 -17.34
N VAL A 256 2.98 -35.38 -17.44
CA VAL A 256 3.96 -35.14 -18.49
C VAL A 256 5.19 -36.02 -18.26
N ALA A 257 5.64 -36.69 -19.32
CA ALA A 257 6.82 -37.54 -19.27
C ALA A 257 8.06 -36.74 -18.85
N GLY A 258 8.89 -37.28 -17.95
CA GLY A 258 10.09 -36.60 -17.45
C GLY A 258 9.86 -35.56 -16.34
N SER A 259 8.62 -35.16 -16.06
CA SER A 259 8.29 -34.18 -15.00
C SER A 259 8.45 -34.71 -13.56
N ALA A 260 8.70 -36.02 -13.41
CA ALA A 260 8.69 -36.72 -12.12
C ALA A 260 7.39 -36.47 -11.29
N GLY A 261 6.29 -36.15 -11.97
CA GLY A 261 5.00 -35.86 -11.33
C GLY A 261 4.86 -34.45 -10.78
N ARG A 262 5.79 -33.52 -11.05
CA ARG A 262 5.76 -32.14 -10.54
C ARG A 262 5.58 -31.13 -11.66
N SER A 263 4.73 -30.13 -11.42
CA SER A 263 4.57 -28.94 -12.27
C SER A 263 4.18 -27.74 -11.41
N LYS A 264 4.65 -26.54 -11.75
CA LYS A 264 4.36 -25.33 -10.97
C LYS A 264 2.89 -24.97 -11.09
N MET A 265 2.24 -24.60 -9.99
CA MET A 265 0.91 -24.02 -10.05
C MET A 265 1.05 -22.53 -10.36
N THR A 266 0.32 -22.04 -11.35
CA THR A 266 0.46 -20.68 -11.89
C THR A 266 -0.64 -19.75 -11.41
N ALA A 267 -1.90 -20.22 -11.42
CA ALA A 267 -3.07 -19.46 -11.04
C ALA A 267 -4.05 -20.32 -10.23
N VAL A 268 -4.78 -19.70 -9.31
CA VAL A 268 -5.89 -20.30 -8.55
C VAL A 268 -7.03 -19.30 -8.39
N ARG A 269 -8.26 -19.78 -8.44
CA ARG A 269 -9.48 -18.99 -8.23
C ARG A 269 -10.53 -19.80 -7.47
N TRP A 270 -11.20 -19.18 -6.50
CA TRP A 270 -12.28 -19.79 -5.73
C TRP A 270 -13.52 -18.90 -5.79
N ALA A 271 -14.60 -19.41 -6.38
CA ALA A 271 -15.82 -18.65 -6.56
C ALA A 271 -17.06 -19.41 -6.12
N SER A 272 -18.08 -18.63 -5.75
CA SER A 272 -19.44 -19.11 -5.45
C SER A 272 -20.40 -18.45 -6.44
N PRO A 273 -21.31 -19.22 -7.07
CA PRO A 273 -22.40 -18.64 -7.86
C PRO A 273 -23.25 -17.67 -7.02
N LYS A 274 -23.50 -16.44 -7.52
CA LYS A 274 -24.37 -15.45 -6.84
C LYS A 274 -25.81 -15.97 -6.64
N GLN A 275 -26.30 -16.82 -7.53
CA GLN A 275 -27.67 -17.39 -7.48
C GLN A 275 -27.84 -18.56 -6.50
N GLY A 276 -26.81 -18.88 -5.71
CA GLY A 276 -26.78 -20.08 -4.87
C GLY A 276 -26.46 -21.32 -5.69
N GLY A 277 -25.38 -22.01 -5.33
CA GLY A 277 -24.90 -23.19 -6.04
C GLY A 277 -23.64 -23.76 -5.40
N PRO A 278 -23.10 -24.86 -5.94
CA PRO A 278 -21.86 -25.42 -5.43
C PRO A 278 -20.70 -24.44 -5.69
N ASN A 279 -19.89 -24.20 -4.65
CA ASN A 279 -18.62 -23.51 -4.79
C ASN A 279 -17.71 -24.25 -5.76
N VAL A 280 -16.87 -23.52 -6.47
CA VAL A 280 -15.91 -24.08 -7.42
C VAL A 280 -14.52 -23.51 -7.12
N LEU A 281 -13.53 -24.41 -7.09
CA LEU A 281 -12.12 -24.08 -6.98
C LEU A 281 -11.43 -24.53 -8.28
N ILE A 282 -10.70 -23.63 -8.93
CA ILE A 282 -9.98 -23.93 -10.17
C ILE A 282 -8.52 -23.55 -9.99
N ALA A 283 -7.61 -24.40 -10.47
CA ALA A 283 -6.20 -24.09 -10.53
C ALA A 283 -5.61 -24.49 -11.88
N ALA A 284 -4.63 -23.70 -12.34
CA ALA A 284 -3.88 -23.94 -13.56
C ALA A 284 -2.42 -24.24 -13.22
N ALA A 285 -1.80 -25.10 -14.03
CA ALA A 285 -0.41 -25.50 -13.88
C ALA A 285 0.39 -25.21 -15.14
N LEU A 286 1.71 -25.05 -14.96
CA LEU A 286 2.67 -24.76 -16.03
C LEU A 286 2.78 -25.88 -17.08
N ASP A 287 2.31 -27.09 -16.75
CA ASP A 287 2.27 -28.20 -17.70
C ASP A 287 1.11 -28.10 -18.70
N GLY A 288 0.37 -26.98 -18.69
CA GLY A 288 -0.77 -26.74 -19.55
C GLY A 288 -2.08 -27.32 -19.01
N SER A 289 -2.05 -27.95 -17.84
CA SER A 289 -3.24 -28.55 -17.25
C SER A 289 -4.04 -27.58 -16.39
N MET A 290 -5.35 -27.78 -16.37
CA MET A 290 -6.29 -27.05 -15.54
C MET A 290 -7.18 -28.05 -14.80
N MET A 291 -7.38 -27.80 -13.52
CA MET A 291 -8.08 -28.70 -12.60
C MET A 291 -9.19 -27.96 -11.88
N MET A 292 -10.32 -28.63 -11.68
CA MET A 292 -11.48 -28.10 -10.99
C MET A 292 -11.88 -29.02 -9.84
N TRP A 293 -12.14 -28.45 -8.67
CA TRP A 293 -12.68 -29.11 -7.48
C TRP A 293 -13.99 -28.46 -7.04
N GLY A 294 -14.81 -29.21 -6.31
CA GLY A 294 -15.87 -28.60 -5.52
C GLY A 294 -15.26 -27.80 -4.38
N GLY A 295 -15.71 -26.56 -4.20
CA GLY A 295 -15.14 -25.62 -3.22
C GLY A 295 -15.46 -25.96 -1.76
N ASN A 296 -16.34 -26.91 -1.47
CA ASN A 296 -16.64 -27.34 -0.10
C ASN A 296 -15.90 -28.63 0.32
N GLY A 297 -15.00 -29.12 -0.54
CA GLY A 297 -14.34 -30.40 -0.36
C GLY A 297 -15.24 -31.61 -0.63
N PRO A 298 -14.69 -32.83 -0.54
CA PRO A 298 -13.28 -33.15 -0.30
C PRO A 298 -12.40 -32.81 -1.53
N PHE A 299 -11.18 -32.31 -1.30
CA PHE A 299 -10.27 -31.87 -2.37
C PHE A 299 -9.29 -32.94 -2.86
N THR A 300 -9.47 -34.19 -2.41
CA THR A 300 -8.57 -35.32 -2.70
C THR A 300 -8.40 -35.64 -4.18
N ARG A 301 -9.44 -35.41 -5.00
CA ARG A 301 -9.41 -35.65 -6.45
C ARG A 301 -10.14 -34.51 -7.16
N PRO A 302 -9.63 -34.05 -8.31
CA PRO A 302 -10.34 -33.06 -9.11
C PRO A 302 -11.66 -33.65 -9.61
N SER A 303 -12.71 -32.84 -9.56
CA SER A 303 -14.01 -33.12 -10.18
C SER A 303 -13.91 -33.14 -11.71
N ALA A 304 -13.04 -32.31 -12.27
CA ALA A 304 -12.69 -32.31 -13.69
C ALA A 304 -11.23 -31.86 -13.91
N GLU A 305 -10.61 -32.35 -14.98
CA GLU A 305 -9.21 -32.07 -15.34
C GLU A 305 -9.11 -31.96 -16.87
N VAL A 306 -8.52 -30.88 -17.37
CA VAL A 306 -8.17 -30.68 -18.78
C VAL A 306 -6.65 -30.61 -18.87
N ARG A 307 -6.01 -31.53 -19.59
CA ARG A 307 -4.53 -31.64 -19.59
C ARG A 307 -3.81 -30.72 -20.55
N ASP A 308 -4.45 -30.44 -21.69
CA ASP A 308 -3.90 -29.58 -22.73
C ASP A 308 -4.78 -28.32 -22.84
N ALA A 309 -5.07 -27.70 -21.69
CA ALA A 309 -5.87 -26.47 -21.64
C ALA A 309 -5.12 -25.31 -22.30
N HIS A 310 -3.82 -25.22 -22.05
CA HIS A 310 -2.88 -24.33 -22.74
C HIS A 310 -1.62 -25.10 -23.17
N THR A 311 -0.78 -24.50 -24.01
CA THR A 311 0.48 -25.16 -24.40
C THR A 311 1.40 -25.31 -23.18
N ARG A 312 2.13 -26.43 -23.17
CA ARG A 312 3.02 -26.79 -22.05
C ARG A 312 4.17 -25.80 -21.94
N ASP A 313 4.68 -25.62 -20.73
CA ASP A 313 5.78 -24.72 -20.40
C ASP A 313 5.47 -23.24 -20.69
N THR A 314 4.19 -22.90 -20.89
CA THR A 314 3.74 -21.51 -20.98
C THR A 314 3.00 -21.10 -19.71
N TRP A 315 3.28 -19.89 -19.24
CA TRP A 315 2.69 -19.39 -18.01
C TRP A 315 1.23 -18.98 -18.22
N THR A 316 0.29 -19.74 -17.66
CA THR A 316 -1.12 -19.33 -17.54
C THR A 316 -1.22 -18.26 -16.48
N SER A 317 -1.39 -17.01 -16.89
CA SER A 317 -1.25 -15.87 -15.97
C SER A 317 -2.45 -15.64 -15.08
N SER A 318 -3.65 -15.99 -15.55
CA SER A 318 -4.87 -15.77 -14.77
C SER A 318 -5.99 -16.70 -15.17
N VAL A 319 -6.81 -17.00 -14.17
CA VAL A 319 -8.05 -17.74 -14.27
C VAL A 319 -9.09 -16.95 -13.51
N ASP A 320 -10.24 -16.71 -14.12
CA ASP A 320 -11.38 -16.10 -13.42
C ASP A 320 -12.66 -16.88 -13.71
N ILE A 321 -13.63 -16.78 -12.79
CA ILE A 321 -14.89 -17.50 -12.83
C ILE A 321 -16.00 -16.46 -12.91
N SER A 322 -16.98 -16.69 -13.77
CA SER A 322 -18.14 -15.81 -13.89
C SER A 322 -18.96 -15.78 -12.59
N SER A 323 -19.68 -14.69 -12.36
CA SER A 323 -20.51 -14.48 -11.17
C SER A 323 -21.66 -15.50 -11.04
N ASP A 324 -22.08 -16.12 -12.14
CA ASP A 324 -23.03 -17.23 -12.15
C ASP A 324 -22.37 -18.60 -11.89
N GLY A 325 -21.04 -18.64 -11.82
CA GLY A 325 -20.21 -19.83 -11.62
C GLY A 325 -20.25 -20.85 -12.75
N ARG A 326 -20.78 -20.49 -13.93
CA ARG A 326 -20.93 -21.42 -15.06
C ARG A 326 -19.75 -21.38 -16.02
N LEU A 327 -19.16 -20.21 -16.20
CA LEU A 327 -18.08 -19.97 -17.14
C LEU A 327 -16.77 -19.74 -16.42
N VAL A 328 -15.70 -20.19 -17.06
CA VAL A 328 -14.32 -19.99 -16.60
C VAL A 328 -13.55 -19.41 -17.76
N ILE A 329 -12.77 -18.38 -17.48
CA ILE A 329 -11.88 -17.79 -18.48
C ILE A 329 -10.44 -17.99 -18.08
N THR A 330 -9.61 -18.32 -19.06
CA THR A 330 -8.18 -18.51 -18.85
C THR A 330 -7.39 -17.68 -19.84
N LYS A 331 -6.35 -17.00 -19.34
CA LYS A 331 -5.37 -16.27 -20.15
C LYS A 331 -4.06 -17.05 -20.14
N GLY A 332 -3.71 -17.60 -21.30
CA GLY A 332 -2.52 -18.43 -21.47
C GLY A 332 -1.28 -17.64 -21.88
N GLY A 333 -0.10 -18.21 -21.61
CA GLY A 333 1.17 -17.77 -22.20
C GLY A 333 1.32 -18.19 -23.67
N ASP A 334 0.38 -18.99 -24.18
CA ASP A 334 0.29 -19.46 -25.56
C ASP A 334 -0.37 -18.45 -26.52
N ASN A 335 -0.48 -17.19 -26.09
CA ASN A 335 -1.16 -16.11 -26.79
C ASN A 335 -2.64 -16.40 -27.10
N THR A 336 -3.30 -17.18 -26.24
CA THR A 336 -4.74 -17.44 -26.35
C THR A 336 -5.49 -17.13 -25.07
N ILE A 337 -6.73 -16.65 -25.25
CA ILE A 337 -7.75 -16.61 -24.21
C ILE A 337 -8.77 -17.69 -24.54
N LYS A 338 -9.11 -18.50 -23.55
CA LYS A 338 -10.06 -19.61 -23.70
C LYS A 338 -11.19 -19.49 -22.69
N LEU A 339 -12.40 -19.72 -23.16
CA LEU A 339 -13.60 -19.81 -22.33
C LEU A 339 -13.99 -21.27 -22.14
N TRP A 340 -14.36 -21.66 -20.93
CA TRP A 340 -14.71 -23.02 -20.55
C TRP A 340 -16.06 -23.06 -19.84
N ASP A 341 -16.81 -24.12 -20.05
CA ASP A 341 -18.02 -24.42 -19.28
C ASP A 341 -17.66 -25.31 -18.09
N THR A 342 -18.00 -24.91 -16.88
CA THR A 342 -17.82 -25.72 -15.65
C THR A 342 -18.61 -27.03 -15.69
N ARG A 343 -19.77 -27.07 -16.35
CA ARG A 343 -20.60 -28.28 -16.47
C ARG A 343 -20.04 -29.25 -17.51
N LYS A 344 -19.37 -28.71 -18.53
CA LYS A 344 -18.75 -29.46 -19.63
C LYS A 344 -17.25 -29.15 -19.72
N PHE A 345 -16.54 -29.38 -18.62
CA PHE A 345 -15.14 -29.02 -18.45
C PHE A 345 -14.18 -30.01 -19.14
N LYS A 346 -14.21 -30.03 -20.48
CA LYS A 346 -13.37 -30.91 -21.33
C LYS A 346 -12.71 -30.20 -22.49
N GLN A 347 -13.44 -29.27 -23.12
CA GLN A 347 -12.99 -28.50 -24.28
C GLN A 347 -13.40 -27.05 -24.09
N PRO A 348 -12.65 -26.08 -24.65
CA PRO A 348 -13.05 -24.69 -24.60
C PRO A 348 -14.29 -24.47 -25.47
N ILE A 349 -15.20 -23.61 -25.02
CA ILE A 349 -16.35 -23.15 -25.81
C ILE A 349 -15.86 -22.29 -26.97
N THR A 350 -15.03 -21.30 -26.63
CA THR A 350 -14.49 -20.31 -27.56
C THR A 350 -13.02 -20.11 -27.26
N THR A 351 -12.22 -19.89 -28.30
CA THR A 351 -10.79 -19.55 -28.21
C THR A 351 -10.54 -18.33 -29.07
N ALA A 352 -9.85 -17.33 -28.52
CA ALA A 352 -9.42 -16.15 -29.25
C ALA A 352 -7.91 -15.96 -29.11
N ALA A 353 -7.28 -15.50 -30.18
CA ALA A 353 -5.89 -15.10 -30.16
C ALA A 353 -5.76 -13.74 -29.46
N HIS A 354 -4.89 -13.68 -28.46
CA HIS A 354 -4.54 -12.45 -27.77
C HIS A 354 -3.07 -12.54 -27.33
N PRO A 355 -2.17 -11.66 -27.83
CA PRO A 355 -0.77 -11.62 -27.41
C PRO A 355 -0.65 -11.52 -25.88
N SER A 356 0.17 -12.39 -25.30
CA SER A 356 0.29 -12.56 -23.86
C SER A 356 1.54 -11.87 -23.33
N SER A 357 1.38 -11.01 -22.33
CA SER A 357 2.49 -10.37 -21.62
C SER A 357 3.10 -11.26 -20.52
N SER A 358 2.57 -12.48 -20.35
CA SER A 358 2.85 -13.40 -19.25
C SER A 358 4.31 -13.85 -19.14
N PHE A 359 5.04 -13.86 -20.26
CA PHE A 359 6.48 -14.17 -20.25
C PHE A 359 7.29 -13.17 -19.41
N ARG A 360 6.92 -11.89 -19.46
CA ARG A 360 7.58 -10.81 -18.70
C ARG A 360 6.85 -10.51 -17.40
N TYR A 361 5.52 -10.58 -17.41
CA TYR A 361 4.64 -10.26 -16.30
C TYR A 361 3.68 -11.43 -16.02
N PRO A 362 4.14 -12.43 -15.24
CA PRO A 362 3.33 -13.61 -14.91
C PRO A 362 2.00 -13.29 -14.20
N SER A 363 1.91 -12.13 -13.54
CA SER A 363 0.71 -11.64 -12.85
C SER A 363 -0.31 -10.96 -13.77
N SER A 364 -0.14 -11.03 -15.10
CA SER A 364 -1.07 -10.39 -16.02
C SER A 364 -2.47 -11.00 -15.92
N ASN A 365 -3.47 -10.22 -15.53
CA ASN A 365 -4.77 -10.79 -15.18
C ASN A 365 -5.80 -10.70 -16.32
N ILE A 366 -6.86 -11.47 -16.14
CA ILE A 366 -8.10 -11.43 -16.92
C ILE A 366 -9.24 -11.59 -15.92
N ILE A 367 -10.29 -10.78 -16.05
CA ILE A 367 -11.42 -10.80 -15.11
C ILE A 367 -12.75 -10.66 -15.85
N PHE A 368 -13.80 -11.25 -15.30
CA PHE A 368 -15.17 -10.93 -15.68
C PHE A 368 -15.59 -9.58 -15.09
N SER A 369 -16.50 -8.90 -15.79
CA SER A 369 -17.24 -7.79 -15.21
C SER A 369 -18.08 -8.28 -14.01
N PRO A 370 -18.47 -7.40 -13.09
CA PRO A 370 -19.28 -7.77 -11.93
C PRO A 370 -20.62 -8.46 -12.25
N THR A 371 -21.18 -8.15 -13.42
CA THR A 371 -22.39 -8.74 -13.99
C THR A 371 -22.11 -9.95 -14.89
N SER A 372 -20.83 -10.23 -15.19
CA SER A 372 -20.35 -11.24 -16.12
C SER A 372 -20.85 -11.08 -17.56
N ALA A 373 -21.35 -9.89 -17.89
CA ALA A 373 -21.72 -9.53 -19.25
C ALA A 373 -20.48 -9.37 -20.15
N ASN A 374 -19.35 -8.94 -19.58
CA ASN A 374 -18.13 -8.58 -20.30
C ASN A 374 -16.89 -9.16 -19.62
N ILE A 375 -15.77 -9.18 -20.33
CA ILE A 375 -14.45 -9.59 -19.83
C ILE A 375 -13.47 -8.45 -20.04
N LEU A 376 -12.56 -8.26 -19.11
CA LEU A 376 -11.49 -7.27 -19.21
C LEU A 376 -10.13 -7.95 -19.27
N THR A 377 -9.29 -7.48 -20.19
CA THR A 377 -7.89 -7.92 -20.31
C THR A 377 -7.01 -6.77 -20.76
N GLY A 378 -5.79 -6.75 -20.23
CA GLY A 378 -4.74 -5.84 -20.69
C GLY A 378 -3.91 -6.41 -21.84
N SER A 379 -3.55 -5.53 -22.78
CA SER A 379 -2.63 -5.80 -23.88
C SER A 379 -1.18 -5.44 -23.55
N GLU A 380 -0.24 -6.08 -24.23
CA GLU A 380 1.18 -5.73 -24.22
C GLU A 380 1.44 -4.31 -24.76
N THR A 381 0.57 -3.81 -25.63
CA THR A 381 0.66 -2.44 -26.17
C THR A 381 0.14 -1.36 -25.22
N GLY A 382 -0.44 -1.75 -24.07
CA GLY A 382 -1.01 -0.83 -23.09
C GLY A 382 -2.47 -0.42 -23.34
N HIS A 383 -3.17 -1.21 -24.16
CA HIS A 383 -4.61 -1.06 -24.36
C HIS A 383 -5.39 -1.96 -23.40
N LEU A 384 -6.51 -1.45 -22.90
CA LEU A 384 -7.53 -2.21 -22.21
C LEU A 384 -8.53 -2.72 -23.25
N HIS A 385 -8.69 -4.04 -23.32
CA HIS A 385 -9.68 -4.68 -24.17
C HIS A 385 -10.86 -5.13 -23.31
N ILE A 386 -12.05 -4.69 -23.68
CA ILE A 386 -13.33 -5.19 -23.16
C ILE A 386 -13.87 -6.16 -24.20
N LEU A 387 -13.99 -7.44 -23.82
CA LEU A 387 -14.37 -8.52 -24.71
C LEU A 387 -15.79 -9.02 -24.38
N ASN A 388 -16.51 -9.41 -25.43
CA ASN A 388 -17.75 -10.17 -25.28
C ASN A 388 -17.45 -11.60 -24.82
N PRO A 389 -18.09 -12.15 -23.78
CA PRO A 389 -17.83 -13.49 -23.29
C PRO A 389 -18.21 -14.60 -24.27
N ALA A 390 -19.22 -14.43 -25.11
CA ALA A 390 -19.63 -15.47 -26.05
C ALA A 390 -18.61 -15.65 -27.19
N THR A 391 -18.11 -14.54 -27.74
CA THR A 391 -17.25 -14.55 -28.93
C THR A 391 -15.78 -14.30 -28.65
N LEU A 392 -15.43 -13.80 -27.46
CA LEU A 392 -14.11 -13.32 -27.07
C LEU A 392 -13.52 -12.25 -28.02
N LYS A 393 -14.38 -11.58 -28.78
CA LYS A 393 -13.98 -10.44 -29.63
C LYS A 393 -14.03 -9.15 -28.81
N PRO A 394 -13.13 -8.18 -29.08
CA PRO A 394 -13.17 -6.89 -28.43
C PRO A 394 -14.39 -6.10 -28.90
N GLU A 395 -15.22 -5.67 -27.95
CA GLU A 395 -16.29 -4.70 -28.16
C GLU A 395 -15.72 -3.28 -28.08
N LEU A 396 -14.86 -3.04 -27.08
CA LEU A 396 -14.19 -1.75 -26.90
C LEU A 396 -12.70 -1.95 -26.64
N VAL A 397 -11.86 -1.16 -27.31
CA VAL A 397 -10.41 -1.10 -27.08
C VAL A 397 -10.06 0.32 -26.68
N THR A 398 -9.54 0.47 -25.46
CA THR A 398 -9.23 1.80 -24.91
C THR A 398 -7.73 1.91 -24.60
N PRO A 399 -7.03 2.89 -25.18
CA PRO A 399 -5.59 3.04 -24.95
C PRO A 399 -5.33 3.78 -23.64
N VAL A 400 -4.91 3.05 -22.60
CA VAL A 400 -4.67 3.63 -21.28
C VAL A 400 -3.22 4.09 -21.13
N THR A 401 -2.27 3.20 -21.43
CA THR A 401 -0.84 3.51 -21.33
C THR A 401 -0.09 3.09 -22.61
N PRO A 402 -0.31 3.78 -23.75
CA PRO A 402 0.28 3.42 -25.03
C PRO A 402 1.79 3.18 -24.93
N GLY A 403 2.24 2.03 -25.43
CA GLY A 403 3.65 1.65 -25.45
C GLY A 403 4.17 0.99 -24.17
N SER A 404 3.32 0.81 -23.15
CA SER A 404 3.68 0.04 -21.94
C SER A 404 2.62 -1.01 -21.60
N PRO A 405 3.01 -2.27 -21.34
CA PRO A 405 2.06 -3.35 -21.07
C PRO A 405 1.11 -3.06 -19.91
N LEU A 406 -0.17 -3.36 -20.11
CA LEU A 406 -1.17 -3.34 -19.06
C LEU A 406 -1.19 -4.70 -18.36
N ILE A 407 -0.86 -4.72 -17.06
CA ILE A 407 -0.63 -5.95 -16.30
C ILE A 407 -1.90 -6.35 -15.55
N SER A 408 -2.41 -5.45 -14.71
CA SER A 408 -3.54 -5.73 -13.83
C SER A 408 -4.74 -4.87 -14.20
N VAL A 409 -5.93 -5.47 -14.16
CA VAL A 409 -7.22 -4.84 -14.43
C VAL A 409 -8.23 -5.29 -13.37
N LEU A 410 -9.04 -4.37 -12.88
CA LEU A 410 -10.08 -4.61 -11.89
C LEU A 410 -11.32 -3.77 -12.23
N TRP A 411 -12.50 -4.39 -12.28
CA TRP A 411 -13.77 -3.66 -12.36
C TRP A 411 -14.52 -3.83 -11.04
N HIS A 412 -14.72 -2.73 -10.33
CA HIS A 412 -15.41 -2.74 -9.04
C HIS A 412 -16.94 -2.60 -9.20
N GLU A 413 -17.71 -3.50 -8.57
CA GLU A 413 -19.18 -3.58 -8.70
C GLU A 413 -19.91 -2.31 -8.22
N LYS A 414 -19.63 -1.83 -7.00
CA LYS A 414 -20.40 -0.72 -6.41
C LYS A 414 -19.98 0.66 -6.91
N LEU A 415 -18.70 0.83 -7.24
CA LEU A 415 -18.19 2.09 -7.77
C LEU A 415 -18.51 2.23 -9.26
N ASN A 416 -18.63 1.08 -9.94
CA ASN A 416 -18.68 0.98 -11.38
C ASN A 416 -17.53 1.74 -12.05
N GLN A 417 -16.31 1.40 -11.63
CA GLN A 417 -15.05 2.00 -12.09
C GLN A 417 -14.08 0.88 -12.48
N ILE A 418 -13.26 1.13 -13.50
CA ILE A 418 -12.23 0.20 -13.96
C ILE A 418 -10.88 0.74 -13.53
N ILE A 419 -10.12 -0.04 -12.78
CA ILE A 419 -8.78 0.30 -12.31
C ILE A 419 -7.79 -0.56 -13.06
N THR A 420 -6.76 0.07 -13.60
CA THR A 420 -5.73 -0.62 -14.37
C THR A 420 -4.34 -0.28 -13.83
N GLY A 421 -3.43 -1.24 -13.92
CA GLY A 421 -2.05 -1.15 -13.44
C GLY A 421 -1.10 -1.56 -14.54
N SER A 422 -0.15 -0.69 -14.84
CA SER A 422 0.72 -0.81 -16.00
C SER A 422 2.18 -1.04 -15.62
N ALA A 423 2.96 -1.45 -16.62
CA ALA A 423 4.38 -1.70 -16.48
C ALA A 423 5.21 -0.43 -16.17
N ASN A 424 4.70 0.75 -16.54
CA ASN A 424 5.33 2.06 -16.32
C ASN A 424 5.14 2.62 -14.89
N ALA A 425 4.72 1.78 -13.94
CA ALA A 425 4.47 2.13 -12.54
C ALA A 425 3.27 3.07 -12.29
N GLU A 426 2.45 3.30 -13.31
CA GLU A 426 1.22 4.07 -13.21
C GLU A 426 0.04 3.17 -12.87
N THR A 427 -0.93 3.76 -12.18
CA THR A 427 -2.25 3.15 -11.98
C THR A 427 -3.31 4.13 -12.45
N HIS A 428 -4.23 3.66 -13.28
CA HIS A 428 -5.25 4.50 -13.90
C HIS A 428 -6.62 4.05 -13.42
N VAL A 429 -7.41 4.99 -12.89
CA VAL A 429 -8.80 4.75 -12.51
C VAL A 429 -9.68 5.38 -13.58
N LEU A 430 -10.30 4.54 -14.40
CA LEU A 430 -11.26 4.90 -15.43
C LEU A 430 -12.65 4.97 -14.81
N TYR A 431 -13.36 6.06 -15.08
CA TYR A 431 -14.70 6.31 -14.56
C TYR A 431 -15.52 7.13 -15.55
N ASN A 432 -16.83 7.11 -15.38
CA ASN A 432 -17.74 8.04 -16.03
C ASN A 432 -18.51 8.81 -14.93
N PRO A 433 -18.49 10.15 -14.89
CA PRO A 433 -19.22 10.94 -13.90
C PRO A 433 -20.72 10.62 -13.80
N ASN A 434 -21.35 10.18 -14.89
CA ASN A 434 -22.78 9.89 -14.94
C ASN A 434 -23.10 8.46 -14.44
N MET A 435 -22.20 7.50 -14.69
CA MET A 435 -22.42 6.07 -14.42
C MET A 435 -21.69 5.56 -13.16
N SER A 436 -20.58 6.19 -12.82
CA SER A 436 -19.70 5.80 -11.72
C SER A 436 -20.02 6.60 -10.45
N THR A 437 -19.98 5.93 -9.31
CA THR A 437 -20.22 6.58 -8.01
C THR A 437 -18.98 6.52 -7.13
N LYS A 438 -18.78 7.54 -6.29
CA LYS A 438 -17.67 7.64 -5.31
C LYS A 438 -16.28 7.44 -5.97
N GLY A 439 -15.30 6.85 -5.25
CA GLY A 439 -13.98 6.54 -5.80
C GLY A 439 -13.27 7.74 -6.42
N ALA A 440 -12.89 7.63 -7.70
CA ALA A 440 -12.29 8.73 -8.46
C ALA A 440 -13.22 9.95 -8.58
N ALA A 441 -14.51 9.77 -8.83
CA ALA A 441 -15.47 10.87 -8.90
C ALA A 441 -15.54 11.66 -7.58
N LEU A 442 -15.44 10.97 -6.43
CA LEU A 442 -15.36 11.63 -5.12
C LEU A 442 -14.06 12.43 -4.96
N VAL A 443 -12.92 11.87 -5.40
CA VAL A 443 -11.65 12.61 -5.38
C VAL A 443 -11.79 13.89 -6.21
N MET A 444 -12.29 13.79 -7.44
CA MET A 444 -12.43 14.92 -8.36
C MET A 444 -13.49 15.94 -7.94
N SER A 445 -14.49 15.54 -7.16
CA SER A 445 -15.49 16.47 -6.59
C SER A 445 -14.94 17.36 -5.46
N LYS A 446 -13.79 17.03 -4.87
CA LYS A 446 -13.21 17.79 -3.75
C LYS A 446 -12.43 18.99 -4.25
N ALA A 447 -12.54 20.07 -3.49
CA ALA A 447 -11.72 21.26 -3.71
C ALA A 447 -10.22 20.91 -3.58
N PRO A 448 -9.38 21.36 -4.54
CA PRO A 448 -7.93 21.14 -4.46
C PRO A 448 -7.37 21.86 -3.23
N LYS A 449 -6.52 21.16 -2.46
CA LYS A 449 -5.83 21.77 -1.33
C LYS A 449 -4.89 22.86 -1.83
N ARG A 450 -4.98 24.07 -1.25
CA ARG A 450 -4.02 25.17 -1.51
C ARG A 450 -2.68 24.77 -0.90
N ARG A 451 -1.66 24.68 -1.74
CA ARG A 451 -0.29 24.44 -1.31
C ARG A 451 0.56 25.67 -1.58
N HIS A 452 1.63 25.83 -0.79
CA HIS A 452 2.62 26.87 -1.05
C HIS A 452 3.36 26.55 -2.35
N ILE A 453 3.88 27.56 -3.04
CA ILE A 453 4.56 27.37 -4.34
C ILE A 453 5.81 26.45 -4.23
N ASP A 454 6.39 26.37 -3.03
CA ASP A 454 7.58 25.57 -2.71
C ASP A 454 7.23 24.17 -2.17
N ASP A 455 5.95 23.82 -2.12
CA ASP A 455 5.48 22.61 -1.48
C ASP A 455 5.33 21.48 -2.53
N ASP A 456 6.43 20.78 -2.79
CA ASP A 456 6.48 19.70 -3.78
C ASP A 456 5.61 18.49 -3.37
N PRO A 457 4.69 18.00 -4.21
CA PRO A 457 3.83 16.84 -3.91
C PRO A 457 4.57 15.52 -3.73
N ALA A 458 5.73 15.39 -4.36
CA ALA A 458 6.55 14.19 -4.24
C ALA A 458 7.38 14.14 -2.94
N LEU A 459 7.65 15.29 -2.32
CA LEU A 459 8.64 15.44 -1.24
C LEU A 459 8.02 15.85 0.10
N THR A 460 6.85 16.50 0.12
CA THR A 460 6.23 16.93 1.37
C THR A 460 5.24 15.89 1.90
N MET A 461 5.53 15.39 3.10
CA MET A 461 4.62 14.54 3.85
C MET A 461 3.47 15.40 4.40
N ASP A 462 2.29 15.37 3.76
CA ASP A 462 1.06 15.88 4.38
C ASP A 462 0.83 15.11 5.70
N LEU A 463 0.87 15.84 6.81
CA LEU A 463 0.82 15.32 8.18
C LEU A 463 -0.60 14.88 8.59
N SER A 464 -1.59 15.02 7.70
CA SER A 464 -2.89 14.37 7.84
C SER A 464 -2.73 12.86 7.62
N GLN A 465 -2.19 12.17 8.63
CA GLN A 465 -2.36 10.73 8.74
C GLN A 465 -3.87 10.44 8.69
N GLY A 466 -4.31 9.87 7.57
CA GLY A 466 -5.63 9.29 7.41
C GLY A 466 -5.75 8.07 8.31
N ILE A 467 -5.96 8.32 9.59
CA ILE A 467 -6.51 7.33 10.50
C ILE A 467 -7.95 7.10 10.04
N SER A 468 -8.34 5.82 9.89
CA SER A 468 -9.71 5.44 9.56
C SER A 468 -10.69 6.14 10.51
N GLY A 469 -11.81 6.66 9.98
CA GLY A 469 -12.90 7.16 10.82
C GLY A 469 -13.50 6.08 11.75
N ASP A 470 -13.16 4.81 11.53
CA ASP A 470 -13.68 3.65 12.24
C ASP A 470 -12.70 3.02 13.26
N SER A 471 -11.46 3.53 13.41
CA SER A 471 -10.56 3.00 14.45
C SER A 471 -10.93 3.52 15.84
N VAL A 472 -11.92 2.90 16.49
CA VAL A 472 -12.19 3.10 17.91
C VAL A 472 -11.17 2.28 18.71
N VAL A 473 -10.05 2.87 19.08
CA VAL A 473 -9.12 2.26 20.04
C VAL A 473 -9.66 2.53 21.44
N VAL A 474 -10.32 1.53 22.03
CA VAL A 474 -10.76 1.59 23.43
C VAL A 474 -9.54 1.41 24.33
N GLY A 475 -9.15 2.46 25.04
CA GLY A 475 -8.09 2.39 26.05
C GLY A 475 -8.52 1.59 27.28
N SER A 476 -7.54 1.11 28.06
CA SER A 476 -7.68 0.29 29.27
C SER A 476 -8.67 0.80 30.34
N ASN A 477 -9.14 2.04 30.25
CA ASN A 477 -10.05 2.66 31.23
C ASN A 477 -11.45 2.96 30.68
N GLY A 478 -11.82 2.46 29.49
CA GLY A 478 -13.19 2.61 28.96
C GLY A 478 -13.59 4.04 28.56
N VAL A 479 -12.64 4.98 28.51
CA VAL A 479 -12.85 6.35 28.03
C VAL A 479 -12.28 6.46 26.61
N PRO A 480 -13.05 6.96 25.62
CA PRO A 480 -12.55 7.18 24.27
C PRO A 480 -11.47 8.28 24.30
N HIS A 481 -10.21 7.87 24.19
CA HIS A 481 -9.11 8.78 23.92
C HIS A 481 -9.05 9.03 22.41
N TYR A 482 -9.41 10.24 21.98
CA TYR A 482 -8.86 10.77 20.73
C TYR A 482 -7.35 10.84 20.92
N SER A 483 -6.61 9.89 20.33
CA SER A 483 -5.15 9.85 20.48
C SER A 483 -4.54 11.05 19.75
N SER A 484 -4.39 12.17 20.45
CA SER A 484 -3.41 13.17 20.08
C SER A 484 -2.04 12.52 20.24
N SER A 485 -1.53 11.94 19.15
CA SER A 485 -0.14 11.51 19.08
C SER A 485 0.73 12.70 19.49
N THR A 486 1.41 12.56 20.63
CA THR A 486 2.35 13.55 21.14
C THR A 486 3.34 13.93 20.04
N TRP A 487 3.71 15.21 20.00
CA TRP A 487 4.64 15.80 19.02
C TRP A 487 5.94 14.99 18.85
N SER A 488 6.37 14.24 19.87
CA SER A 488 7.52 13.33 19.86
C SER A 488 7.39 12.14 18.92
N ALA A 489 6.18 11.62 18.68
CA ALA A 489 5.94 10.54 17.73
C ALA A 489 5.90 11.04 16.27
N ARG A 490 5.77 12.35 16.07
CA ARG A 490 5.56 12.98 14.75
C ARG A 490 6.85 13.34 14.02
N HIS A 491 7.99 13.35 14.72
CA HIS A 491 9.32 13.59 14.13
C HIS A 491 10.40 12.79 14.88
N PRO A 492 10.82 11.62 14.37
CA PRO A 492 11.86 10.80 15.02
C PRO A 492 13.20 11.54 15.16
N THR A 493 13.44 12.52 14.29
CA THR A 493 14.69 13.30 14.20
C THR A 493 14.61 14.68 14.86
N ILE A 494 13.40 15.17 15.20
CA ILE A 494 13.22 16.45 15.91
C ILE A 494 12.81 16.11 17.34
N GLY A 495 13.81 15.72 18.13
CA GLY A 495 13.63 15.51 19.55
C GLY A 495 13.18 16.81 20.23
N LEU A 496 12.10 16.75 21.00
CA LEU A 496 11.76 17.86 21.90
C LEU A 496 12.91 18.06 22.89
N THR A 497 13.15 19.31 23.27
CA THR A 497 13.95 19.59 24.46
C THR A 497 13.23 19.04 25.70
N ALA A 498 13.93 18.81 26.81
CA ALA A 498 13.32 18.43 28.10
C ALA A 498 12.21 19.40 28.58
N SER A 499 12.14 20.60 27.99
CA SER A 499 11.11 21.62 28.23
C SER A 499 9.88 21.54 27.31
N GLY A 500 9.81 20.56 26.39
CA GLY A 500 8.67 20.38 25.49
C GLY A 500 8.61 21.35 24.31
N ARG A 501 9.68 22.06 23.98
CA ARG A 501 9.74 22.94 22.79
C ARG A 501 10.32 22.23 21.55
N PRO A 502 9.80 22.50 20.34
CA PRO A 502 10.33 21.96 19.07
C PRO A 502 11.78 22.42 18.83
N ARG A 503 12.62 21.50 18.34
CA ARG A 503 14.05 21.72 18.12
C ARG A 503 14.31 22.14 16.67
N ASP A 504 14.77 23.37 16.47
CA ASP A 504 15.08 23.94 15.14
C ASP A 504 16.36 23.32 14.55
N PRO A 505 16.33 22.68 13.35
CA PRO A 505 17.48 22.06 12.71
C PRO A 505 18.61 23.03 12.31
N ARG A 506 18.35 24.34 12.23
CA ARG A 506 19.33 25.34 11.77
C ARG A 506 20.22 25.91 12.87
N ARG A 507 20.02 25.51 14.13
CA ARG A 507 20.80 26.02 15.26
C ARG A 507 22.06 25.16 15.49
N PRO A 508 23.27 25.74 15.52
CA PRO A 508 24.50 25.01 15.82
C PRO A 508 24.40 24.30 17.18
N HIS A 509 24.81 23.03 17.21
CA HIS A 509 24.70 22.20 18.41
C HIS A 509 25.73 22.63 19.47
N LEU A 510 25.25 23.14 20.61
CA LEU A 510 26.09 23.27 21.80
C LEU A 510 26.39 21.86 22.34
N PRO A 511 27.66 21.47 22.55
CA PRO A 511 27.99 20.16 23.12
C PRO A 511 27.24 19.95 24.43
N ALA A 512 26.53 18.83 24.56
CA ALA A 512 25.89 18.48 25.81
C ALA A 512 26.99 18.22 26.85
N GLN A 513 26.97 18.95 27.97
CA GLN A 513 27.84 18.63 29.11
C GLN A 513 27.46 17.24 29.62
N THR A 514 28.37 16.30 29.46
CA THR A 514 28.21 14.97 30.02
C THR A 514 28.31 15.05 31.56
N PRO A 515 27.66 14.14 32.30
CA PRO A 515 27.77 14.08 33.76
C PRO A 515 29.22 13.94 34.26
N PHE A 516 30.10 13.42 33.41
CA PHE A 516 31.53 13.22 33.68
C PHE A 516 32.39 14.48 33.45
N ALA A 517 31.84 15.54 32.87
CA ALA A 517 32.57 16.79 32.60
C ALA A 517 32.52 17.79 33.77
N LYS A 518 31.74 17.53 34.82
CA LYS A 518 31.89 18.24 36.11
C LYS A 518 33.04 17.57 36.86
N SER A 519 34.25 18.10 36.70
CA SER A 519 35.43 17.68 37.49
C SER A 519 35.32 18.00 38.99
N GLN A 520 34.21 18.57 39.45
CA GLN A 520 33.89 18.76 40.85
C GLN A 520 32.56 18.09 41.15
N PRO A 521 32.51 17.11 42.08
CA PRO A 521 31.24 16.57 42.55
C PRO A 521 30.38 17.69 43.14
N ASP A 522 29.07 17.67 42.87
CA ASP A 522 28.14 18.67 43.41
C ASP A 522 28.27 18.71 44.94
N GLU A 523 28.55 19.90 45.48
CA GLU A 523 28.75 20.17 46.91
C GLU A 523 27.57 19.66 47.76
N ARG A 524 26.36 19.67 47.19
CA ARG A 524 25.15 19.11 47.81
C ARG A 524 25.23 17.59 47.99
N HIS A 525 25.69 16.87 46.97
CA HIS A 525 25.82 15.42 47.02
C HIS A 525 26.88 14.99 48.06
N ILE A 526 27.97 15.76 48.18
CA ILE A 526 28.99 15.54 49.21
C ILE A 526 28.39 15.78 50.60
N ARG A 527 27.67 16.88 50.81
CA ARG A 527 27.02 17.20 52.09
C ARG A 527 26.01 16.16 52.53
N GLU A 528 25.21 15.65 51.60
CA GLU A 528 24.11 14.73 51.90
C GLU A 528 24.59 13.29 52.09
N ASN A 529 25.61 12.84 51.34
CA ASN A 529 26.01 11.44 51.32
C ASN A 529 27.30 11.13 52.09
N ILE A 530 28.14 12.13 52.38
CA ILE A 530 29.35 11.92 53.19
C ILE A 530 29.08 12.46 54.61
N PRO A 531 28.92 11.56 55.60
CA PRO A 531 28.73 11.99 56.99
C PRO A 531 29.96 12.75 57.47
N LEU A 532 29.73 13.80 58.29
CA LEU A 532 30.73 14.76 58.79
C LEU A 532 31.41 15.65 57.74
N SER A 533 30.96 15.65 56.48
CA SER A 533 31.53 16.54 55.45
C SER A 533 31.36 18.04 55.76
N SER A 534 30.39 18.41 56.59
CA SER A 534 30.16 19.80 57.05
C SER A 534 31.08 20.23 58.20
N MET A 535 31.76 19.31 58.89
CA MET A 535 32.69 19.64 59.99
C MET A 535 34.01 20.23 59.50
N ARG A 536 34.26 20.20 58.18
CA ARG A 536 35.52 20.68 57.59
C ARG A 536 35.68 22.19 57.68
N ASP A 537 34.57 22.91 57.80
CA ASP A 537 34.51 24.38 57.85
C ASP A 537 34.33 24.89 59.29
N GLU A 538 34.19 24.00 60.29
CA GLU A 538 34.12 24.40 61.71
C GLU A 538 35.53 24.48 62.30
N ASP A 539 35.88 25.62 62.90
CA ASP A 539 37.15 25.76 63.60
C ASP A 539 37.17 24.80 64.81
N PRO A 540 38.18 23.92 64.96
CA PRO A 540 38.25 22.99 66.09
C PRO A 540 38.18 23.69 67.45
N ARG A 541 38.61 24.96 67.55
CA ARG A 541 38.48 25.72 68.81
C ARG A 541 37.03 26.07 69.12
N GLU A 542 36.28 26.55 68.13
CA GLU A 542 34.86 26.87 68.28
C GLU A 542 34.05 25.61 68.58
N ALA A 543 34.35 24.51 67.90
CA ALA A 543 33.74 23.21 68.15
C ALA A 543 33.97 22.72 69.59
N LEU A 544 35.17 22.89 70.15
CA LEU A 544 35.46 22.53 71.55
C LEU A 544 34.77 23.45 72.56
N LEU A 545 34.65 24.74 72.24
CA LEU A 545 33.99 25.72 73.12
C LEU A 545 32.48 25.45 73.25
N LYS A 546 31.83 25.01 72.16
CA LYS A 546 30.41 24.59 72.17
C LYS A 546 30.12 23.51 73.23
N TYR A 547 31.08 22.62 73.51
CA TYR A 547 30.93 21.57 74.51
C TYR A 547 31.46 21.94 75.90
N ALA A 548 32.13 23.10 76.06
CA ALA A 548 32.66 23.53 77.35
C ALA A 548 31.55 23.78 78.38
N GLU A 549 30.47 24.48 77.98
CA GLU A 549 29.31 24.70 78.86
C GLU A 549 28.58 23.40 79.22
N GLN A 550 28.58 22.43 78.29
CA GLN A 550 27.93 21.15 78.51
C GLN A 550 28.75 20.26 79.44
N ALA A 551 30.09 20.33 79.35
CA ALA A 551 31.01 19.65 80.25
C ALA A 551 30.96 20.21 81.68
N GLU A 552 30.69 21.51 81.87
CA GLU A 552 30.45 22.09 83.20
C GLU A 552 29.12 21.63 83.79
N LYS A 553 28.07 21.54 82.97
CA LYS A 553 26.72 21.14 83.42
C LYS A 553 26.61 19.66 83.75
N ASP A 554 27.33 18.79 83.03
CA ASP A 554 27.29 17.34 83.23
C ASP A 554 28.70 16.71 83.12
N PRO A 555 29.52 16.78 84.19
CA PRO A 555 30.88 16.25 84.16
C PRO A 555 30.85 14.72 84.12
N VAL A 556 31.27 14.15 82.99
CA VAL A 556 31.27 12.70 82.73
C VAL A 556 32.27 11.93 83.62
N PHE A 557 33.30 12.60 84.14
CA PHE A 557 34.28 11.99 85.03
C PHE A 557 33.81 11.98 86.49
N THR A 558 34.11 10.90 87.21
CA THR A 558 33.61 10.58 88.56
C THR A 558 33.69 11.75 89.56
N LYS A 559 32.70 11.88 90.46
CA LYS A 559 32.55 12.92 91.50
C LYS A 559 33.80 13.22 92.36
N ALA A 560 34.83 12.38 92.32
CA ALA A 560 36.08 12.53 93.07
C ALA A 560 36.90 13.79 92.72
N TRP A 561 36.67 14.41 91.56
CA TRP A 561 37.46 15.55 91.08
C TRP A 561 36.77 16.91 91.20
N LYS A 562 35.61 17.00 91.87
CA LYS A 562 34.85 18.26 92.00
C LYS A 562 35.64 19.39 92.67
N GLU A 563 36.56 19.06 93.58
CA GLU A 563 37.33 20.05 94.35
C GLU A 563 38.74 20.31 93.76
N THR A 564 39.27 19.38 92.97
CA THR A 564 40.66 19.39 92.49
C THR A 564 40.78 19.60 90.97
N GLN A 565 39.68 19.84 90.26
CA GLN A 565 39.71 20.06 88.82
C GLN A 565 40.41 21.38 88.47
N PRO A 566 41.52 21.35 87.69
CA PRO A 566 42.21 22.57 87.30
C PRO A 566 41.34 23.42 86.38
N THR A 567 41.31 24.73 86.63
CA THR A 567 40.60 25.69 85.78
C THR A 567 41.29 25.83 84.42
N THR A 568 40.55 25.68 83.33
CA THR A 568 41.08 25.85 81.97
C THR A 568 41.38 27.32 81.70
N ILE A 569 42.65 27.68 81.55
CA ILE A 569 43.08 29.02 81.15
C ILE A 569 43.22 29.02 79.62
N TYR A 570 42.34 29.75 78.94
CA TYR A 570 42.44 29.96 77.50
C TYR A 570 43.34 31.17 77.20
N ARG A 571 44.10 31.10 76.10
CA ARG A 571 44.87 32.24 75.61
C ARG A 571 43.90 33.30 75.05
N GLU A 572 43.95 34.51 75.59
CA GLU A 572 43.22 35.68 75.06
C GLU A 572 43.71 35.99 73.64
N ILE A 573 42.77 36.20 72.72
CA ILE A 573 43.04 36.45 71.30
C ILE A 573 43.40 37.93 71.18
N SER A 574 44.57 38.23 70.59
CA SER A 574 44.89 39.58 70.12
C SER A 574 44.13 39.86 68.83
N ASP A 575 43.48 41.02 68.73
CA ASP A 575 42.55 41.46 67.67
C ASP A 575 43.09 41.45 66.22
N ASP A 576 44.31 40.96 65.96
CA ASP A 576 44.96 41.01 64.65
C ASP A 576 44.68 39.80 63.73
N GLU A 577 43.87 38.81 64.15
CA GLU A 577 43.59 37.60 63.36
C GLU A 577 42.12 37.40 62.90
N GLU A 578 41.25 38.42 63.02
CA GLU A 578 39.92 38.38 62.39
C GLU A 578 39.99 38.79 60.90
N ILE A 579 40.44 37.88 60.04
CA ILE A 579 40.22 38.01 58.59
C ILE A 579 38.92 37.30 58.24
N GLU A 580 37.80 38.01 58.27
CA GLU A 580 36.53 37.51 57.73
C GLU A 580 36.66 37.21 56.22
N PRO A 581 36.19 36.04 55.74
CA PRO A 581 36.28 35.70 54.32
C PRO A 581 35.25 36.50 53.49
N GLU A 582 35.74 37.24 52.50
CA GLU A 582 34.91 38.05 51.58
C GLU A 582 33.78 37.24 50.91
N LYS A 583 32.54 37.65 51.15
CA LYS A 583 31.35 37.13 50.44
C LYS A 583 31.41 37.49 48.95
N LYS A 584 31.77 36.52 48.10
CA LYS A 584 31.68 36.63 46.65
C LYS A 584 30.25 36.98 46.20
N ARG A 585 30.08 38.18 45.64
CA ARG A 585 28.86 38.63 44.96
C ARG A 585 28.52 37.70 43.79
N ALA A 586 27.32 37.12 43.81
CA ALA A 586 26.74 36.45 42.66
C ALA A 586 26.45 37.47 41.55
N LYS A 587 27.11 37.35 40.40
CA LYS A 587 26.76 38.08 39.18
C LYS A 587 25.44 37.52 38.63
N ARG A 588 24.51 38.43 38.34
CA ARG A 588 23.26 38.16 37.62
C ARG A 588 23.51 37.74 36.18
#